data_AF-A0A6V7IG30-F1
#
_entry.id   AF-A0A6V7IG30-F1
#
_cell.length_a   1.000
_cell.length_b   1.000
_cell.length_c   1.000
_cell.angle_alpha   90.00
_cell.angle_beta   90.00
_cell.angle_gamma   90.00
#
_symmetry.space_group_name_H-M   'P 1'
#
loop_
_entity.id
_entity.type
_entity.pdbx_description
1 polymer ?
#
loop_
_entity_poly.entity_id
_entity_poly.type
_entity_poly.pdbx_seq_one_letter_code
_entity_poly.pdbx_strand_id
1 'polypeptide(L)'
;VNKTRGFPSTSTNLKEALCEKIPLYYDLLRGFRQEYGSAVVSQITVNDLYNGLSGVTSIVKETSEIDPNTGIAYRGLTIPEILKLLPLHGHYPSPESIFWLLLTGDIPTELQTASLTSDWANRREKQKFFLNEPRIFLQSLPKNVAPVTKLAIVLTAFDSSDKQLKTSSRNSTTSICQWE
;
A
#
# COMPACT_ATOMS: atom_id res chain seq x y z
N VAL A 1 -6.03 0.00 -23.90
CA VAL A 1 -6.74 1.09 -23.19
C VAL A 1 -5.96 1.35 -21.91
N ASN A 2 -5.31 2.51 -21.77
CA ASN A 2 -4.52 2.83 -20.58
C ASN A 2 -5.44 2.79 -19.34
N LYS A 3 -5.33 1.72 -18.54
CA LYS A 3 -6.08 1.56 -17.28
C LYS A 3 -5.51 2.46 -16.16
N THR A 4 -4.36 3.09 -16.41
CA THR A 4 -3.64 3.96 -15.48
C THR A 4 -4.16 5.41 -15.61
N ARG A 5 -4.60 6.02 -14.50
CA ARG A 5 -5.22 7.36 -14.52
C ARG A 5 -4.15 8.46 -14.52
N GLY A 6 -4.20 9.31 -15.54
CA GLY A 6 -3.22 10.38 -15.78
C GLY A 6 -1.99 9.91 -16.55
N PHE A 7 -1.06 10.84 -16.83
CA PHE A 7 0.23 10.50 -17.42
C PHE A 7 1.11 9.80 -16.39
N PRO A 8 1.91 8.80 -16.79
CA PRO A 8 2.86 8.18 -15.88
C PRO A 8 3.87 9.22 -15.39
N SER A 9 4.20 9.20 -14.10
CA SER A 9 5.20 10.12 -13.54
C SER A 9 6.57 9.88 -14.18
N THR A 10 7.30 10.95 -14.47
CA THR A 10 8.68 10.89 -14.96
C THR A 10 9.70 10.84 -13.82
N SER A 11 9.28 11.11 -12.58
CA SER A 11 10.16 11.04 -11.42
C SER A 11 10.53 9.60 -11.08
N THR A 12 11.78 9.41 -10.65
CA THR A 12 12.29 8.16 -10.08
C THR A 12 12.04 8.07 -8.58
N ASN A 13 11.53 9.14 -7.96
CA ASN A 13 11.16 9.20 -6.55
C ASN A 13 9.68 8.89 -6.37
N LEU A 14 9.39 7.80 -5.64
CA LEU A 14 8.03 7.33 -5.40
C LEU A 14 7.15 8.37 -4.68
N LYS A 15 7.72 9.16 -3.76
CA LYS A 15 6.94 10.17 -3.01
C LYS A 15 6.49 11.31 -3.93
N GLU A 16 7.33 11.72 -4.87
CA GLU A 16 6.99 12.73 -5.88
C GLU A 16 5.93 12.21 -6.84
N ALA A 17 6.12 10.99 -7.36
CA ALA A 17 5.12 10.33 -8.21
C ALA A 17 3.76 10.20 -7.51
N LEU A 18 3.74 9.89 -6.21
CA LEU A 18 2.51 9.84 -5.43
C LEU A 18 1.87 11.24 -5.25
N CYS A 19 2.69 12.26 -4.98
CA CYS A 19 2.26 13.65 -4.84
C CYS A 19 1.52 14.16 -6.09
N GLU A 20 2.01 13.78 -7.27
CA GLU A 20 1.36 14.13 -8.56
C GLU A 20 -0.02 13.49 -8.72
N LYS A 21 -0.22 12.28 -8.16
CA LYS A 21 -1.46 11.51 -8.34
C LYS A 21 -2.54 11.87 -7.31
N ILE A 22 -2.16 12.21 -6.08
CA ILE A 22 -3.11 12.47 -4.98
C ILE A 22 -4.18 13.52 -5.36
N PRO A 23 -3.85 14.71 -5.91
CA PRO A 23 -4.84 15.71 -6.28
C PRO A 23 -5.85 15.21 -7.32
N LEU A 24 -5.40 14.42 -8.29
CA LEU A 24 -6.26 13.85 -9.33
C LEU A 24 -7.32 12.91 -8.74
N TYR A 25 -6.89 12.04 -7.81
CA TYR A 25 -7.83 11.15 -7.11
C TYR A 25 -8.75 11.92 -6.16
N TYR A 26 -8.24 12.97 -5.50
CA TYR A 26 -9.06 13.81 -4.63
C TYR A 26 -10.19 14.50 -5.39
N ASP A 27 -9.90 15.12 -6.53
CA ASP A 27 -10.90 15.77 -7.38
C ASP A 27 -11.92 14.77 -7.92
N LEU A 28 -11.47 13.58 -8.32
CA LEU A 28 -12.35 12.51 -8.78
C LEU A 28 -13.30 12.04 -7.68
N LEU A 29 -12.79 11.78 -6.47
CA LEU A 29 -13.62 11.37 -5.34
C LEU A 29 -14.60 12.48 -4.94
N ARG A 30 -14.18 13.74 -5.01
CA ARG A 30 -15.06 14.89 -4.77
C ARG A 30 -16.21 14.92 -5.78
N GLY A 31 -15.92 14.80 -7.07
CA GLY A 31 -16.95 14.76 -8.12
C GLY A 31 -17.89 13.55 -7.98
N PHE A 32 -17.32 12.36 -7.78
CA PHE A 32 -18.09 11.13 -7.59
C PHE A 32 -19.04 11.21 -6.39
N ARG A 33 -18.57 11.77 -5.26
CA ARG A 33 -19.42 11.96 -4.07
C ARG A 33 -20.48 13.04 -4.26
N GLN A 34 -20.21 14.06 -5.07
CA GLN A 34 -21.21 15.09 -5.40
C GLN A 34 -22.36 14.50 -6.25
N GLU A 35 -22.04 13.61 -7.18
CA GLU A 35 -23.02 13.01 -8.10
C GLU A 35 -23.76 11.82 -7.48
N TYR A 36 -23.05 10.94 -6.75
CA TYR A 36 -23.59 9.66 -6.28
C TYR A 36 -23.62 9.53 -4.75
N GLY A 37 -23.39 10.61 -3.99
CA GLY A 37 -23.27 10.55 -2.53
C GLY A 37 -24.49 10.00 -1.79
N SER A 38 -25.69 10.08 -2.39
CA SER A 38 -26.95 9.54 -1.85
C SER A 38 -27.37 8.21 -2.48
N ALA A 39 -26.59 7.66 -3.40
CA ALA A 39 -26.93 6.40 -4.08
C ALA A 39 -26.82 5.20 -3.12
N VAL A 40 -27.82 4.33 -3.15
CA VAL A 40 -27.83 3.10 -2.34
C VAL A 40 -26.97 2.04 -3.05
N VAL A 41 -25.86 1.66 -2.43
CA VAL A 41 -24.91 0.67 -2.98
C VAL A 41 -25.26 -0.77 -2.57
N SER A 42 -25.79 -0.96 -1.37
CA SER A 42 -26.18 -2.28 -0.85
C SER A 42 -27.31 -2.15 0.18
N GLN A 43 -28.17 -3.16 0.24
CA GLN A 43 -29.16 -3.31 1.32
C GLN A 43 -28.60 -4.33 2.32
N ILE A 44 -28.70 -4.01 3.61
CA ILE A 44 -28.18 -4.85 4.69
C ILE A 44 -29.34 -5.53 5.40
N THR A 45 -29.31 -6.85 5.50
CA THR A 45 -30.28 -7.66 6.24
C THR A 45 -29.74 -8.09 7.61
N VAL A 46 -30.61 -8.59 8.49
CA VAL A 46 -30.21 -9.12 9.80
C VAL A 46 -29.25 -10.32 9.65
N ASN A 47 -29.46 -11.17 8.65
CA ASN A 47 -28.57 -12.32 8.39
C ASN A 47 -27.17 -11.86 7.98
N ASP A 48 -27.04 -10.78 7.21
CA ASP A 48 -25.74 -10.24 6.82
C ASP A 48 -24.94 -9.78 8.04
N LEU A 49 -25.60 -9.21 9.05
CA LEU A 49 -24.95 -8.82 10.31
C LEU A 49 -24.39 -10.04 11.06
N TYR A 50 -25.18 -11.12 11.18
CA TYR A 50 -24.73 -12.35 11.83
C TYR A 50 -23.65 -13.11 11.03
N ASN A 51 -23.62 -12.92 9.71
CA ASN A 51 -22.58 -13.46 8.83
C ASN A 51 -21.33 -12.56 8.72
N GLY A 52 -21.23 -11.51 9.54
CA GLY A 52 -20.07 -10.62 9.56
C GLY A 52 -19.92 -9.76 8.30
N LEU A 53 -21.04 -9.38 7.66
CA LEU A 53 -21.11 -8.60 6.42
C LEU A 53 -20.42 -9.27 5.21
N SER A 54 -20.28 -10.60 5.24
CA SER A 54 -19.75 -11.35 4.10
C SER A 54 -20.64 -11.14 2.86
N GLY A 55 -20.05 -10.68 1.76
CA GLY A 55 -20.76 -10.37 0.51
C GLY A 55 -21.39 -8.98 0.45
N VAL A 56 -21.33 -8.19 1.53
CA VAL A 56 -21.80 -6.80 1.54
C VAL A 56 -20.64 -5.86 1.23
N THR A 57 -20.79 -5.05 0.18
CA THR A 57 -19.86 -3.96 -0.13
C THR A 57 -19.93 -2.89 0.95
N SER A 58 -18.95 -2.88 1.85
CA SER A 58 -18.90 -2.01 3.03
C SER A 58 -17.68 -1.08 3.08
N ILE A 59 -16.63 -1.40 2.32
CA ILE A 59 -15.35 -0.67 2.34
C ILE A 59 -14.91 -0.39 0.91
N VAL A 60 -14.37 0.80 0.68
CA VAL A 60 -13.72 1.16 -0.58
C VAL A 60 -12.27 0.67 -0.55
N LYS A 61 -11.88 -0.13 -1.55
CA LYS A 61 -10.51 -0.60 -1.74
C LYS A 61 -10.05 -0.32 -3.17
N GLU A 62 -9.16 0.65 -3.32
CA GLU A 62 -8.70 1.15 -4.63
C GLU A 62 -7.56 0.33 -5.25
N THR A 63 -6.83 -0.45 -4.44
CA THR A 63 -5.58 -1.09 -4.86
C THR A 63 -5.79 -2.41 -5.60
N SER A 64 -6.81 -3.18 -5.21
CA SER A 64 -7.11 -4.47 -5.82
C SER A 64 -8.60 -4.75 -5.84
N GLU A 65 -9.04 -5.45 -6.88
CA GLU A 65 -10.39 -5.98 -7.02
C GLU A 65 -10.31 -7.49 -7.26
N ILE A 66 -11.36 -8.21 -6.90
CA ILE A 66 -11.46 -9.66 -7.09
C ILE A 66 -12.66 -9.91 -8.00
N ASP A 67 -12.40 -10.44 -9.18
CA ASP A 67 -13.42 -10.92 -10.12
C ASP A 67 -13.50 -12.45 -10.03
N PRO A 68 -14.70 -13.04 -9.88
CA PRO A 68 -14.87 -14.50 -9.86
C PRO A 68 -14.33 -15.21 -11.11
N ASN A 69 -14.30 -14.55 -12.28
CA ASN A 69 -13.86 -15.18 -13.52
C ASN A 69 -12.35 -15.05 -13.76
N THR A 70 -11.81 -13.84 -13.58
CA THR A 70 -10.41 -13.53 -13.91
C THR A 70 -9.47 -13.58 -12.70
N GLY A 71 -10.02 -13.69 -11.49
CA GLY A 71 -9.27 -13.69 -10.24
C GLY A 71 -8.96 -12.29 -9.74
N ILE A 72 -7.82 -12.14 -9.05
CA ILE A 72 -7.41 -10.84 -8.50
C ILE A 72 -6.80 -9.94 -9.59
N ALA A 73 -7.23 -8.69 -9.62
CA ALA A 73 -6.62 -7.64 -10.42
C ALA A 73 -6.03 -6.55 -9.53
N TYR A 74 -4.84 -6.08 -9.87
CA TYR A 74 -4.17 -4.96 -9.22
C TYR A 74 -4.30 -3.71 -10.09
N ARG A 75 -4.98 -2.68 -9.58
CA ARG A 75 -5.28 -1.45 -10.34
C ARG A 75 -5.90 -1.75 -11.73
N GLY A 76 -6.79 -2.76 -11.78
CA GLY A 76 -7.46 -3.20 -13.01
C GLY A 76 -6.61 -4.07 -13.95
N LEU A 77 -5.36 -4.41 -13.58
CA LEU A 77 -4.50 -5.33 -14.33
C LEU A 77 -4.58 -6.73 -13.74
N THR A 78 -4.87 -7.72 -14.58
CA THR A 78 -4.87 -9.14 -14.18
C THR A 78 -3.44 -9.65 -13.99
N ILE A 79 -3.27 -10.73 -13.22
CA ILE A 79 -1.94 -11.32 -12.99
C ILE A 79 -1.18 -11.64 -14.30
N PRO A 80 -1.81 -12.21 -15.35
CA PRO A 80 -1.11 -12.43 -16.62
C PRO A 80 -0.70 -11.14 -17.35
N GLU A 81 -1.45 -10.05 -17.22
CA GLU A 81 -1.07 -8.73 -17.77
C GLU A 81 0.13 -8.16 -17.00
N ILE A 82 0.11 -8.29 -15.67
CA ILE A 82 1.18 -7.85 -14.76
C ILE A 82 2.50 -8.55 -15.10
N LEU A 83 2.49 -9.87 -15.29
CA LEU A 83 3.69 -10.63 -15.68
C LEU A 83 4.27 -10.22 -17.04
N LYS A 84 3.46 -9.62 -17.93
CA LYS A 84 3.91 -9.14 -19.25
C LYS A 84 4.40 -7.70 -19.23
N LEU A 85 3.82 -6.86 -18.38
CA LEU A 85 4.01 -5.41 -18.40
C LEU A 85 5.05 -4.92 -17.40
N LEU A 86 5.16 -5.57 -16.24
CA LEU A 86 6.08 -5.13 -15.19
C LEU A 86 7.52 -5.61 -15.44
N PRO A 87 8.53 -4.82 -15.01
CA PRO A 87 9.92 -5.25 -15.02
C PRO A 87 10.11 -6.57 -14.29
N LEU A 88 10.64 -7.57 -15.01
CA LEU A 88 10.89 -8.89 -14.47
C LEU A 88 12.28 -8.98 -13.85
N HIS A 89 12.37 -9.60 -12.67
CA HIS A 89 13.62 -10.02 -12.06
C HIS A 89 13.65 -11.55 -12.01
N GLY A 90 14.25 -12.16 -13.03
CA GLY A 90 14.16 -13.60 -13.27
C GLY A 90 12.85 -13.97 -13.94
N HIS A 91 12.03 -14.82 -13.31
CA HIS A 91 10.76 -15.28 -13.87
C HIS A 91 9.53 -14.53 -13.35
N TYR A 92 9.69 -13.65 -12.34
CA TYR A 92 8.59 -12.95 -11.70
C TYR A 92 8.91 -11.44 -11.59
N PRO A 93 7.88 -10.57 -11.57
CA PRO A 93 8.06 -9.15 -11.32
C PRO A 93 8.59 -8.92 -9.91
N SER A 94 9.41 -7.88 -9.73
CA SER A 94 9.90 -7.54 -8.40
C SER A 94 8.78 -7.04 -7.49
N PRO A 95 8.83 -7.35 -6.18
CA PRO A 95 7.89 -6.78 -5.21
C PRO A 95 7.86 -5.25 -5.24
N GLU A 96 8.99 -4.61 -5.50
CA GLU A 96 9.17 -3.17 -5.67
C GLU A 96 8.31 -2.62 -6.82
N SER A 97 8.33 -3.30 -7.96
CA SER A 97 7.55 -2.90 -9.13
C SER A 97 6.05 -3.01 -8.88
N ILE A 98 5.61 -4.07 -8.18
CA ILE A 98 4.21 -4.24 -7.79
C ILE A 98 3.81 -3.14 -6.79
N PHE A 99 4.67 -2.83 -5.81
CA PHE A 99 4.40 -1.79 -4.83
C PHE A 99 4.21 -0.42 -5.49
N TRP A 100 5.05 -0.10 -6.49
CA TRP A 100 4.90 1.11 -7.29
C TRP A 100 3.55 1.17 -8.01
N LEU A 101 3.16 0.07 -8.68
CA LEU A 101 1.86 -0.04 -9.36
C LEU A 101 0.71 0.18 -8.36
N LEU A 102 0.74 -0.47 -7.20
CA LEU A 102 -0.33 -0.36 -6.22
C LEU A 102 -0.49 1.06 -5.70
N LEU A 103 0.60 1.82 -5.51
CA LEU A 103 0.52 3.18 -5.01
C LEU A 103 0.15 4.21 -6.08
N THR A 104 0.84 4.18 -7.22
CA THR A 104 0.69 5.22 -8.26
C THR A 104 -0.41 4.89 -9.26
N GLY A 105 -0.72 3.61 -9.45
CA GLY A 105 -1.55 3.12 -10.54
C GLY A 105 -0.83 3.05 -11.88
N ASP A 106 0.47 3.33 -11.95
CA ASP A 106 1.26 3.34 -13.18
C ASP A 106 2.15 2.10 -13.28
N ILE A 107 2.49 1.69 -14.51
CA ILE A 107 3.50 0.65 -14.75
C ILE A 107 4.89 1.29 -14.58
N PRO A 108 5.69 0.85 -13.59
CA PRO A 108 7.01 1.40 -13.35
C PRO A 108 8.01 1.01 -14.45
N THR A 109 8.98 1.90 -14.66
CA THR A 109 10.18 1.61 -15.45
C THR A 109 11.22 0.83 -14.62
N GLU A 110 12.20 0.24 -15.29
CA GLU A 110 13.34 -0.41 -14.62
C GLU A 110 14.10 0.56 -13.70
N LEU A 111 14.29 1.82 -14.14
CA LEU A 111 14.96 2.85 -13.35
C LEU A 111 14.18 3.22 -12.08
N GLN A 112 12.86 3.37 -12.17
CA GLN A 112 12.00 3.60 -11.00
C GLN A 112 12.06 2.42 -10.02
N THR A 113 12.04 1.19 -10.55
CA THR A 113 12.13 -0.03 -9.75
C THR A 113 13.50 -0.13 -9.04
N ALA A 114 14.59 0.16 -9.74
CA ALA A 114 15.93 0.16 -9.18
C ALA A 114 16.13 1.27 -8.13
N SER A 115 15.57 2.46 -8.37
CA SER A 115 15.55 3.57 -7.41
C SER A 115 14.87 3.17 -6.10
N LEU A 116 13.68 2.54 -6.20
CA LEU A 116 12.93 2.07 -5.04
C LEU A 116 13.69 0.97 -4.28
N THR A 117 14.32 0.04 -5.00
CA THR A 117 15.15 -1.02 -4.41
C THR A 117 16.32 -0.42 -3.61
N SER A 118 16.99 0.59 -4.15
CA SER A 118 18.09 1.31 -3.48
C SER A 118 17.61 2.07 -2.25
N ASP A 119 16.46 2.74 -2.32
CA ASP A 119 15.87 3.43 -1.18
C ASP A 119 15.52 2.45 -0.04
N TRP A 120 14.95 1.29 -0.35
CA TRP A 120 14.67 0.25 0.64
C TRP A 120 15.94 -0.31 1.27
N ALA A 121 17.00 -0.53 0.48
CA ALA A 121 18.30 -0.96 1.00
C ALA A 121 18.88 0.08 1.97
N ASN A 122 18.86 1.37 1.61
CA ASN A 122 19.32 2.47 2.45
C ASN A 122 18.51 2.58 3.75
N ARG A 123 17.17 2.48 3.68
CA ARG A 123 16.30 2.46 4.87
C ARG A 123 16.61 1.29 5.79
N ARG A 124 16.84 0.10 5.22
CA ARG A 124 17.25 -1.09 5.98
C ARG A 124 18.58 -0.85 6.70
N GLU A 125 19.58 -0.27 6.03
CA GLU A 125 20.87 0.02 6.66
C GLU A 125 20.76 1.02 7.81
N LYS A 126 19.98 2.08 7.64
CA LYS A 126 19.67 3.03 8.73
C LYS A 126 19.01 2.32 9.91
N GLN A 127 18.09 1.40 9.65
CA GLN A 127 17.41 0.65 10.70
C GLN A 127 18.33 -0.38 11.37
N LYS A 128 19.30 -1.00 10.67
CA LYS A 128 20.26 -1.95 11.26
C LYS A 128 20.96 -1.37 12.49
N PHE A 129 21.28 -0.07 12.47
CA PHE A 129 21.89 0.62 13.61
C PHE A 129 20.98 0.64 14.86
N PHE A 130 19.66 0.83 14.67
CA PHE A 130 18.66 0.79 15.74
C PHE A 130 18.19 -0.63 16.10
N LEU A 131 18.37 -1.59 15.20
CA LEU A 131 17.89 -2.98 15.28
C LEU A 131 18.75 -3.90 16.15
N ASN A 132 19.89 -3.44 16.66
CA ASN A 132 20.69 -4.22 17.60
C ASN A 132 19.87 -4.59 18.85
N GLU A 133 19.01 -3.69 19.32
CA GLU A 133 18.11 -3.88 20.47
C GLU A 133 17.02 -4.96 20.24
N PRO A 134 16.17 -4.88 19.20
CA PRO A 134 15.12 -5.88 18.96
C PRO A 134 15.67 -7.27 18.58
N ARG A 135 16.89 -7.38 18.04
CA ARG A 135 17.51 -8.70 17.81
C ARG A 135 17.83 -9.40 19.14
N ILE A 136 18.35 -8.66 20.13
CA ILE A 136 18.63 -9.18 21.47
C ILE A 136 17.30 -9.58 22.14
N PHE A 137 16.27 -8.75 22.01
CA PHE A 137 14.93 -9.04 22.51
C PHE A 137 14.30 -10.30 21.87
N LEU A 138 14.46 -10.49 20.55
CA LEU A 138 13.99 -11.69 19.87
C LEU A 138 14.69 -12.97 20.34
N GLN A 139 15.98 -12.85 20.70
CA GLN A 139 16.77 -13.98 21.21
C GLN A 139 16.38 -14.35 22.65
N SER A 140 15.86 -13.41 23.44
CA SER A 140 15.41 -13.67 24.81
C SER A 140 14.00 -14.29 24.87
N LEU A 141 13.23 -14.25 23.78
CA LEU A 141 11.91 -14.87 23.72
C LEU A 141 11.98 -16.41 23.81
N PRO A 142 11.04 -17.06 24.53
CA PRO A 142 10.99 -18.51 24.61
C PRO A 142 10.88 -19.18 23.23
N LYS A 143 11.53 -20.34 23.07
CA LYS A 143 11.50 -21.11 21.82
C LYS A 143 10.10 -21.58 21.43
N ASN A 144 9.20 -21.72 22.40
CA ASN A 144 7.82 -22.17 22.21
C ASN A 144 6.87 -21.08 21.65
N VAL A 145 7.33 -19.83 21.51
CA VAL A 145 6.50 -18.78 20.93
C VAL A 145 6.40 -18.96 19.41
N ALA A 146 5.17 -18.94 18.88
CA ALA A 146 4.90 -19.08 17.46
C ALA A 146 5.59 -17.96 16.64
N PRO A 147 6.07 -18.24 15.41
CA PRO A 147 6.74 -17.24 14.57
C PRO A 147 5.91 -15.97 14.32
N VAL A 148 4.59 -16.11 14.17
CA VAL A 148 3.67 -14.98 13.95
C VAL A 148 3.63 -14.05 15.17
N THR A 149 3.62 -14.60 16.38
CA THR A 149 3.65 -13.81 17.61
C THR A 149 4.98 -13.07 17.74
N LYS A 150 6.11 -13.72 17.41
CA LYS A 150 7.42 -13.05 17.39
C LYS A 150 7.45 -11.87 16.42
N LEU A 151 6.89 -12.05 15.22
CA LEU A 151 6.77 -10.98 14.23
C LEU A 151 5.91 -9.82 14.74
N ALA A 152 4.74 -10.11 15.32
CA ALA A 152 3.86 -9.08 15.87
C ALA A 152 4.54 -8.23 16.94
N ILE A 153 5.24 -8.87 17.89
CA ILE A 153 5.96 -8.15 18.96
C ILE A 153 7.02 -7.21 18.38
N VAL A 154 7.79 -7.68 17.39
CA VAL A 154 8.83 -6.88 16.74
C VAL A 154 8.23 -5.69 15.99
N LEU A 155 7.14 -5.91 15.25
CA LEU A 155 6.45 -4.84 14.53
C LEU A 155 5.92 -3.77 15.50
N THR A 156 5.34 -4.16 16.63
CA THR A 156 4.91 -3.22 17.67
C THR A 156 6.09 -2.48 18.30
N ALA A 157 7.23 -3.14 18.50
CA ALA A 157 8.43 -2.48 19.03
C ALA A 157 8.96 -1.39 18.06
N PHE A 158 8.90 -1.62 16.74
CA PHE A 158 9.31 -0.65 15.74
C PHE A 158 8.46 0.63 15.74
N ASP A 159 7.16 0.54 15.99
CA ASP A 159 6.22 1.67 16.00
C ASP A 159 6.64 2.77 17.00
N SER A 160 7.17 2.38 18.16
CA SER A 160 7.65 3.31 19.20
C SER A 160 8.76 4.27 18.74
N SER A 161 9.48 3.90 17.67
CA SER A 161 10.59 4.70 17.14
C SER A 161 10.14 5.71 16.07
N ASP A 162 8.89 5.63 15.60
CA ASP A 162 8.47 6.27 14.37
C ASP A 162 8.43 7.81 14.48
N LYS A 163 8.83 8.45 13.38
CA LYS A 163 8.91 9.91 13.24
C LYS A 163 7.52 10.55 13.18
N GLN A 164 6.53 9.85 12.65
CA GLN A 164 5.14 10.31 12.49
C GLN A 164 4.52 10.70 13.83
N LEU A 165 4.62 9.84 14.86
CA LEU A 165 4.16 10.13 16.22
C LEU A 165 4.87 11.36 16.81
N LYS A 166 6.17 11.53 16.53
CA LYS A 166 6.98 12.67 17.00
C LYS A 166 6.70 13.97 16.25
N THR A 167 6.27 13.91 14.98
CA THR A 167 5.90 15.09 14.18
C THR A 167 4.48 15.55 14.48
N SER A 168 3.53 14.62 14.66
CA SER A 168 2.16 14.94 15.07
C SER A 168 2.09 15.52 16.49
N SER A 169 3.00 15.12 17.39
CA SER A 169 3.09 15.71 18.73
C SER A 169 3.79 17.09 18.75
N ARG A 170 4.58 17.43 17.73
CA ARG A 170 5.37 18.68 17.67
C ARG A 170 4.70 19.78 16.87
N ASN A 171 4.03 19.43 15.77
CA ASN A 171 3.36 20.37 14.89
C ASN A 171 1.94 19.87 14.61
N SER A 172 0.94 20.74 14.78
CA SER A 172 -0.43 20.53 14.30
C SER A 172 -0.42 20.43 12.78
N THR A 173 -0.03 19.27 12.28
CA THR A 173 0.09 18.97 10.85
C THR A 173 -1.30 19.03 10.24
N THR A 174 -1.48 19.91 9.25
CA THR A 174 -2.73 20.06 8.52
C THR A 174 -3.16 18.70 7.97
N SER A 175 -4.45 18.36 8.06
CA SER A 175 -5.03 17.06 7.63
C SER A 175 -4.62 16.61 6.22
N ILE A 176 -4.20 17.54 5.37
CA ILE A 176 -3.81 17.33 3.97
C ILE A 176 -2.42 16.67 3.85
N CYS A 177 -1.52 16.82 4.83
CA CYS A 177 -0.15 16.31 4.76
C CYS A 177 0.06 14.99 5.52
N GLN A 178 -1.00 14.34 6.00
CA GLN A 178 -0.87 13.09 6.79
C GLN A 178 -0.30 11.91 5.97
N TRP A 179 -0.39 11.96 4.65
CA TRP A 179 0.16 10.93 3.77
C TRP A 179 1.68 11.03 3.59
N GLU A 180 2.28 12.18 3.93
CA GLU A 180 3.70 12.48 3.72
C GLU A 180 4.64 11.85 4.75
#